data_AF-A0A9E0VCI4-F1
#
_entry.id   AF-A0A9E0VCI4-F1
#
_cell.length_a   1.000
_cell.length_b   1.000
_cell.length_c   1.000
_cell.angle_alpha   90.00
_cell.angle_beta   90.00
_cell.angle_gamma   90.00
#
_symmetry.space_group_name_H-M   'P 1'
#
loop_
_entity.id
_entity.type
_entity.pdbx_description
1 polymer ?
#
loop_
_entity_poly.entity_id
_entity_poly.type
_entity_poly.pdbx_seq_one_letter_code
_entity_poly.pdbx_strand_id
1 'polypeptide(L)'
;MHRRFRIFLFLCCAFLTTGAFAQTARFTPAEIAGTYSISSEFFSHNIILRPDGTFAASAMSDSCEVNPKNPNDCLNYPQDSGTFSVSGSIVRFRVLNYRRWASPNQSIIPPSRYFEKIVLKWSERFYLLDKTELKNFANAVNLRTEPRKDTGIGFANYFFLRREGVETPVVGLPDLPGGWNDLLLKAPVRATVLSIKSADGKRFAVIDKGRDDGLKIGMQMVTWFFPSGSEIVAVTKKTATVRMKSRSAEGQEFLEPGDVISTRFEPFWFMKLKPRAKR
;
A
#
# COMPACT_ATOMS: atom_id res chain seq x y z
N MET A 1 -40.44 54.64 -12.68
CA MET A 1 -40.74 53.38 -11.95
C MET A 1 -39.88 52.25 -12.52
N HIS A 2 -38.59 52.19 -12.15
CA HIS A 2 -38.04 51.39 -11.03
C HIS A 2 -37.84 49.91 -11.43
N ARG A 3 -36.79 49.47 -12.13
CA ARG A 3 -35.33 49.66 -11.96
C ARG A 3 -34.73 49.25 -10.61
N ARG A 4 -35.46 48.54 -9.74
CA ARG A 4 -35.01 48.14 -8.38
C ARG A 4 -35.13 46.65 -8.04
N PHE A 5 -35.18 45.74 -9.03
CA PHE A 5 -35.42 44.30 -8.79
C PHE A 5 -34.33 43.35 -9.30
N ARG A 6 -33.10 43.83 -9.54
CA ARG A 6 -31.98 43.00 -10.05
C ARG A 6 -30.75 42.93 -9.14
N ILE A 7 -30.78 43.52 -7.95
CA ILE A 7 -29.62 43.55 -7.04
C ILE A 7 -29.73 42.53 -5.89
N PHE A 8 -30.90 41.92 -5.66
CA PHE A 8 -31.07 40.97 -4.54
C PHE A 8 -30.77 39.49 -4.88
N LEU A 9 -30.48 39.15 -6.14
CA LEU A 9 -30.15 37.77 -6.55
C LEU A 9 -28.64 37.51 -6.72
N PHE A 10 -27.79 38.45 -6.32
CA PHE A 10 -26.32 38.28 -6.35
C PHE A 10 -25.68 38.16 -4.96
N LEU A 11 -26.46 38.27 -3.88
CA LEU A 11 -25.95 38.28 -2.50
C LEU A 11 -26.18 36.96 -1.72
N CYS A 12 -26.88 35.98 -2.31
CA CYS A 12 -27.06 34.65 -1.68
C CYS A 12 -26.10 33.55 -2.19
N CYS A 13 -25.22 33.85 -3.16
CA CYS A 13 -24.18 32.91 -3.60
C CYS A 13 -22.81 33.12 -2.91
N ALA A 14 -22.74 33.98 -1.90
CA ALA A 14 -21.50 34.27 -1.15
C ALA A 14 -21.32 33.41 0.11
N PHE A 15 -22.28 32.54 0.44
CA PHE A 15 -22.21 31.68 1.61
C PHE A 15 -22.07 30.21 1.18
N LEU A 16 -21.06 29.56 1.75
CA LEU A 16 -20.78 28.11 1.70
C LEU A 16 -19.83 27.62 0.60
N THR A 17 -18.76 28.37 0.29
CA THR A 17 -17.47 27.67 0.17
C THR A 17 -16.98 27.36 1.59
N THR A 18 -17.66 26.43 2.27
CA THR A 18 -17.06 25.75 3.43
C THR A 18 -15.84 25.05 2.88
N GLY A 19 -14.70 25.73 2.95
CA GLY A 19 -13.41 25.12 2.73
C GLY A 19 -13.35 23.97 3.71
N ALA A 20 -13.59 22.76 3.20
CA ALA A 20 -13.27 21.54 3.89
C ALA A 20 -11.73 21.53 3.98
N PHE A 21 -11.21 22.29 4.95
CA PHE A 21 -9.85 22.15 5.40
C PHE A 21 -9.81 20.73 5.96
N ALA A 22 -9.34 19.80 5.14
CA ALA A 22 -9.05 18.45 5.56
C ALA A 22 -8.21 18.58 6.82
N GLN A 23 -8.82 18.28 7.97
CA GLN A 23 -8.22 18.42 9.27
C GLN A 23 -7.06 17.44 9.28
N THR A 24 -5.86 17.93 8.97
CA THR A 24 -4.70 17.07 8.83
C THR A 24 -4.49 16.45 10.20
N ALA A 25 -4.68 15.13 10.29
CA ALA A 25 -4.56 14.42 11.55
C ALA A 25 -3.24 14.82 12.22
N ARG A 26 -3.33 15.34 13.44
CA ARG A 26 -2.16 15.72 14.23
C ARG A 26 -1.91 14.59 15.20
N PHE A 27 -0.87 13.81 14.92
CA PHE A 27 -0.45 12.74 15.82
C PHE A 27 0.63 13.25 16.77
N THR A 28 0.60 12.75 18.00
CA THR A 28 1.66 12.90 19.00
C THR A 28 2.54 11.66 19.06
N PRO A 29 3.79 11.75 19.55
CA PRO A 29 4.65 10.59 19.77
C PRO A 29 3.99 9.49 20.62
N ALA A 30 3.21 9.88 21.63
CA ALA A 30 2.53 8.93 22.53
C ALA A 30 1.42 8.15 21.81
N GLU A 31 0.63 8.80 20.93
CA GLU A 31 -0.45 8.13 20.18
C GLU A 31 0.08 7.08 19.20
N ILE A 32 1.22 7.38 18.56
CA ILE A 32 1.84 6.49 17.57
C ILE A 32 2.89 5.55 18.17
N ALA A 33 3.13 5.60 19.48
CA ALA A 33 4.03 4.67 20.14
C ALA A 33 3.49 3.24 20.00
N GLY A 34 4.35 2.26 19.74
CA GLY A 34 3.94 0.87 19.52
C GLY A 34 4.98 0.08 18.74
N THR A 35 4.72 -1.21 18.57
CA THR A 35 5.55 -2.08 17.73
C THR A 35 4.94 -2.21 16.35
N TYR A 36 5.65 -1.75 15.35
CA TYR A 36 5.26 -1.83 13.95
C TYR A 36 6.03 -2.93 13.26
N SER A 37 5.35 -3.78 12.50
CA SER A 37 5.98 -4.89 11.81
C SER A 37 5.56 -4.98 10.35
N ILE A 38 6.51 -5.45 9.56
CA ILE A 38 6.33 -5.88 8.19
C ILE A 38 6.98 -7.25 8.08
N SER A 39 6.29 -8.22 7.52
CA SER A 39 6.77 -9.60 7.48
C SER A 39 6.36 -10.27 6.19
N SER A 40 7.26 -11.08 5.68
CA SER A 40 7.05 -12.09 4.66
C SER A 40 7.40 -13.46 5.24
N GLU A 41 7.27 -14.51 4.43
CA GLU A 41 7.75 -15.85 4.77
C GLU A 41 9.25 -15.88 5.10
N PHE A 42 10.06 -14.99 4.49
CA PHE A 42 11.52 -15.05 4.55
C PHE A 42 12.16 -13.96 5.43
N PHE A 43 11.44 -12.89 5.76
CA PHE A 43 12.00 -11.81 6.57
C PHE A 43 10.94 -11.08 7.36
N SER A 44 11.34 -10.47 8.47
CA SER A 44 10.53 -9.50 9.20
C SER A 44 11.35 -8.27 9.55
N HIS A 45 10.79 -7.08 9.37
CA HIS A 45 11.34 -5.85 9.93
C HIS A 45 10.39 -5.30 10.98
N ASN A 46 10.95 -4.80 12.07
CA ASN A 46 10.22 -4.21 13.17
C ASN A 46 10.73 -2.79 13.44
N ILE A 47 9.82 -1.88 13.77
CA ILE A 47 10.11 -0.54 14.26
C ILE A 47 9.32 -0.37 15.56
N ILE A 48 10.02 -0.16 16.67
CA ILE A 48 9.43 0.13 17.97
C ILE A 48 9.53 1.64 18.19
N LEU A 49 8.38 2.31 18.26
CA LEU A 49 8.28 3.72 18.61
C LEU A 49 7.92 3.85 20.09
N ARG A 50 8.71 4.59 20.87
CA ARG A 50 8.43 4.86 22.28
C ARG A 50 7.75 6.22 22.47
N PRO A 51 6.92 6.40 23.53
CA PRO A 51 6.23 7.66 23.79
C PRO A 51 7.16 8.86 24.02
N ASP A 52 8.41 8.59 24.43
CA ASP A 52 9.45 9.59 24.69
C ASP A 52 10.14 10.13 23.42
N GLY A 53 9.71 9.68 22.23
CA GLY A 53 10.31 10.08 20.96
C GLY A 53 11.57 9.30 20.60
N THR A 54 11.88 8.18 21.26
CA THR A 54 12.95 7.28 20.85
C THR A 54 12.43 6.12 20.00
N PHE A 55 13.28 5.57 19.12
CA PHE A 55 12.94 4.36 18.36
C PHE A 55 14.06 3.33 18.36
N ALA A 56 13.66 2.08 18.11
CA ALA A 56 14.56 1.00 17.73
C ALA A 56 13.97 0.27 16.51
N ALA A 57 14.80 -0.07 15.53
CA ALA A 57 14.41 -0.83 14.35
C ALA A 57 15.32 -2.05 14.21
N SER A 58 14.74 -3.17 13.82
CA SER A 58 15.45 -4.42 13.61
C SER A 58 14.94 -5.12 12.36
N ALA A 59 15.82 -5.87 11.71
CA ALA A 59 15.50 -6.78 10.61
C ALA A 59 15.90 -8.20 11.01
N MET A 60 15.07 -9.18 10.71
CA MET A 60 15.34 -10.61 10.91
C MET A 60 15.10 -11.33 9.58
N SER A 61 16.05 -12.18 9.17
CA SER A 61 15.83 -13.16 8.11
C SER A 61 15.47 -14.51 8.74
N ASP A 62 14.64 -15.28 8.07
CA ASP A 62 14.35 -16.69 8.34
C ASP A 62 15.60 -17.60 8.28
N SER A 63 16.59 -17.24 7.47
CA SER A 63 17.88 -17.94 7.36
C SER A 63 18.77 -17.83 8.59
N CYS A 64 18.32 -17.11 9.63
CA CYS A 64 18.99 -17.09 10.91
C CYS A 64 18.61 -18.35 11.72
N GLU A 65 19.27 -19.46 11.42
CA GLU A 65 19.28 -20.61 12.33
C GLU A 65 19.89 -20.17 13.66
N VAL A 66 19.11 -20.28 14.74
CA VAL A 66 19.60 -20.02 16.10
C VAL A 66 20.72 -21.02 16.36
N ASN A 67 21.97 -20.54 16.30
CA ASN A 67 23.13 -21.35 16.64
C ASN A 67 22.95 -21.86 18.08
N PRO A 68 22.79 -23.17 18.33
CA PRO A 68 22.50 -23.67 19.67
C PRO A 68 23.67 -23.44 20.64
N LYS A 69 24.88 -23.22 20.12
CA LYS A 69 26.07 -22.86 20.92
C LYS A 69 26.15 -21.35 21.21
N ASN A 70 25.46 -20.54 20.44
CA ASN A 70 25.38 -19.09 20.61
C ASN A 70 23.97 -18.61 20.25
N PRO A 71 22.98 -18.81 21.14
CA PRO A 71 21.59 -18.43 20.87
C PRO A 71 21.40 -16.93 20.61
N ASN A 72 22.44 -16.11 20.87
CA ASN A 72 22.48 -14.69 20.59
C ASN A 72 23.01 -14.34 19.19
N ASP A 73 23.42 -15.30 18.35
CA ASP A 73 23.90 -15.01 16.98
C ASP A 73 22.83 -14.27 16.15
N CYS A 74 21.57 -14.67 16.30
CA CYS A 74 20.43 -14.00 15.67
C CYS A 74 20.05 -12.67 16.34
N LEU A 75 20.56 -12.37 17.54
CA LEU A 75 20.36 -11.08 18.21
C LEU A 75 21.35 -10.01 17.74
N ASN A 76 22.35 -10.38 16.92
CA ASN A 76 23.36 -9.45 16.39
C ASN A 76 22.96 -8.78 15.06
N TYR A 77 21.72 -8.92 14.61
CA TYR A 77 21.26 -8.15 13.45
C TYR A 77 21.40 -6.64 13.68
N PRO A 78 21.60 -5.87 12.59
CA PRO A 78 21.60 -4.43 12.66
C PRO A 78 20.38 -3.92 13.40
N GLN A 79 20.65 -3.26 14.52
CA GLN A 79 19.65 -2.51 15.27
C GLN A 79 19.95 -1.04 15.04
N ASP A 80 19.06 -0.39 14.31
CA ASP A 80 19.08 1.04 14.18
C ASP A 80 18.31 1.62 15.36
N SER A 81 18.87 2.62 16.03
CA SER A 81 18.15 3.32 17.09
C SER A 81 18.46 4.81 17.04
N GLY A 82 17.55 5.58 17.61
CA GLY A 82 17.70 7.02 17.66
C GLY A 82 16.44 7.70 18.16
N THR A 83 16.17 8.87 17.61
CA THR A 83 15.01 9.69 17.96
C THR A 83 14.07 9.84 16.77
N PHE A 84 12.81 10.11 17.03
CA PHE A 84 11.83 10.47 16.03
C PHE A 84 11.03 11.69 16.50
N SER A 85 10.51 12.45 15.54
CA SER A 85 9.56 13.52 15.79
C SER A 85 8.37 13.41 14.84
N VAL A 86 7.25 13.99 15.23
CA VAL A 86 5.99 13.91 14.48
C VAL A 86 5.56 15.33 14.08
N SER A 87 5.24 15.52 12.81
CA SER A 87 4.71 16.76 12.26
C SER A 87 3.55 16.45 11.32
N GLY A 88 2.32 16.68 11.79
CA GLY A 88 1.10 16.22 11.11
C GLY A 88 1.09 14.70 10.97
N SER A 89 1.01 14.20 9.74
CA SER A 89 1.08 12.77 9.42
C SER A 89 2.50 12.28 9.11
N ILE A 90 3.54 13.10 9.27
CA ILE A 90 4.93 12.73 8.93
C ILE A 90 5.70 12.43 10.21
N VAL A 91 6.34 11.27 10.25
CA VAL A 91 7.30 10.87 11.29
C VAL A 91 8.69 10.96 10.70
N ARG A 92 9.52 11.81 11.29
CA ARG A 92 10.92 11.97 10.90
C ARG A 92 11.81 11.24 11.88
N PHE A 93 12.59 10.30 11.40
CA PHE A 93 13.54 9.53 12.16
C PHE A 93 14.93 10.14 12.04
N ARG A 94 15.67 10.18 13.15
CA ARG A 94 17.08 10.52 13.22
C ARG A 94 17.83 9.33 13.82
N VAL A 95 18.57 8.61 12.98
CA VAL A 95 19.38 7.46 13.41
C VAL A 95 20.61 7.98 14.16
N LEU A 96 20.78 7.54 15.41
CA LEU A 96 21.91 7.89 16.27
C LEU A 96 22.89 6.72 16.38
N ASN A 97 22.38 5.50 16.45
CA ASN A 97 23.18 4.28 16.44
C ASN A 97 22.78 3.44 15.23
N TYR A 98 23.76 3.06 14.43
CA TYR A 98 23.60 2.19 13.27
C TYR A 98 24.62 1.05 13.42
N ARG A 99 24.15 -0.13 13.78
CA ARG A 99 25.03 -1.30 13.93
C ARG A 99 25.07 -2.05 12.62
N ARG A 100 25.99 -1.73 11.70
CA ARG A 100 26.19 -2.59 10.52
C ARG A 100 26.77 -3.93 10.97
N TRP A 101 26.59 -4.97 10.14
CA TRP A 101 27.38 -6.21 10.18
C TRP A 101 28.85 -5.94 9.80
N ALA A 102 29.44 -4.89 10.38
CA ALA A 102 30.84 -4.56 10.26
C ALA A 102 31.56 -5.28 11.41
N SER A 103 32.77 -5.76 11.10
CA SER A 103 33.69 -6.37 12.06
C SER A 103 33.71 -5.59 13.38
N PRO A 104 33.77 -6.24 14.56
CA PRO A 104 33.67 -5.61 15.89
C PRO A 104 34.62 -4.43 16.15
N ASN A 105 35.61 -4.21 15.29
CA ASN A 105 36.60 -3.15 15.40
C ASN A 105 36.35 -1.94 14.47
N GLN A 106 35.22 -1.86 13.77
CA GLN A 106 34.92 -0.72 12.89
C GLN A 106 33.85 0.20 13.50
N SER A 107 34.30 1.19 14.27
CA SER A 107 33.49 2.33 14.69
C SER A 107 33.20 3.24 13.49
N ILE A 108 32.23 2.85 12.67
CA ILE A 108 31.67 3.74 11.64
C ILE A 108 30.71 4.67 12.38
N ILE A 109 31.14 5.89 12.72
CA ILE A 109 30.21 6.97 13.06
C ILE A 109 29.45 7.26 11.76
N PRO A 110 28.19 6.83 11.60
CA PRO A 110 27.47 7.10 10.38
C PRO A 110 27.16 8.61 10.36
N PRO A 111 27.20 9.28 9.20
CA PRO A 111 26.55 10.58 9.09
C PRO A 111 25.10 10.41 9.59
N SER A 112 24.62 11.34 10.43
CA SER A 112 23.26 11.28 10.95
C SER A 112 22.28 11.02 9.81
N ARG A 113 21.70 9.82 9.77
CA ARG A 113 20.76 9.43 8.72
C ARG A 113 19.37 9.86 9.14
N TYR A 114 18.69 10.52 8.22
CA TYR A 114 17.28 10.85 8.38
C TYR A 114 16.47 10.06 7.38
N PHE A 115 15.30 9.58 7.82
CA PHE A 115 14.29 9.06 6.92
C PHE A 115 12.91 9.46 7.45
N GLU A 116 11.92 9.44 6.57
CA GLU A 116 10.56 9.85 6.90
C GLU A 116 9.58 8.73 6.59
N LYS A 117 8.56 8.59 7.44
CA LYS A 117 7.38 7.76 7.19
C LYS A 117 6.12 8.59 7.33
N ILE A 118 5.07 8.18 6.65
CA ILE A 118 3.72 8.69 6.82
C ILE A 118 3.01 7.79 7.82
N VAL A 119 2.46 8.39 8.88
CA VAL A 119 1.50 7.73 9.77
C VAL A 119 0.13 7.81 9.13
N LEU A 120 -0.50 6.65 8.99
CA LEU A 120 -1.88 6.53 8.55
C LEU A 120 -2.66 5.78 9.63
N LYS A 121 -3.76 6.38 10.11
CA LYS A 121 -4.75 5.70 10.96
C LYS A 121 -5.93 5.27 10.09
N TRP A 122 -6.30 3.99 10.14
CA TRP A 122 -7.49 3.46 9.48
C TRP A 122 -8.29 2.64 10.48
N SER A 123 -9.44 3.18 10.90
CA SER A 123 -10.12 2.70 12.12
C SER A 123 -9.11 2.70 13.29
N GLU A 124 -9.00 1.64 14.08
CA GLU A 124 -8.02 1.58 15.19
C GLU A 124 -6.61 1.14 14.77
N ARG A 125 -6.37 0.88 13.48
CA ARG A 125 -5.06 0.44 13.00
C ARG A 125 -4.17 1.62 12.66
N PHE A 126 -2.88 1.50 12.99
CA PHE A 126 -1.85 2.44 12.61
C PHE A 126 -0.85 1.82 11.65
N TYR A 127 -0.52 2.55 10.60
CA TYR A 127 0.46 2.16 9.61
C TYR A 127 1.60 3.18 9.55
N LEU A 128 2.81 2.71 9.23
CA LEU A 128 3.92 3.55 8.78
C LEU A 128 4.24 3.22 7.33
N LEU A 129 4.17 4.24 6.48
CA LEU A 129 4.25 4.13 5.02
C LEU A 129 5.39 4.98 4.50
N ASP A 130 6.14 4.48 3.51
CA ASP A 130 6.92 5.38 2.67
C ASP A 130 5.99 6.16 1.74
N LYS A 131 6.34 7.42 1.42
CA LYS A 131 5.53 8.25 0.53
C LYS A 131 5.30 7.60 -0.84
N THR A 132 6.28 6.85 -1.33
CA THR A 132 6.22 6.11 -2.60
C THR A 132 5.26 4.94 -2.58
N GLU A 133 4.88 4.47 -1.38
CA GLU A 133 4.08 3.26 -1.18
C GLU A 133 2.58 3.54 -1.03
N LEU A 134 2.14 4.80 -1.00
CA LEU A 134 0.73 5.17 -0.90
C LEU A 134 -0.12 4.58 -2.04
N LYS A 135 0.43 4.52 -3.26
CA LYS A 135 -0.20 3.84 -4.40
C LYS A 135 -0.42 2.35 -4.12
N ASN A 136 0.61 1.69 -3.59
CA ASN A 136 0.59 0.25 -3.31
C ASN A 136 -0.36 -0.06 -2.16
N PHE A 137 -0.42 0.81 -1.15
CA PHE A 137 -1.40 0.74 -0.07
C PHE A 137 -2.85 0.84 -0.59
N ALA A 138 -3.15 1.84 -1.43
CA ALA A 138 -4.49 1.97 -2.04
C ALA A 138 -4.88 0.73 -2.85
N ASN A 139 -3.92 0.16 -3.60
CA ASN A 139 -4.14 -1.09 -4.34
C ASN A 139 -4.40 -2.28 -3.40
N ALA A 140 -3.67 -2.39 -2.29
CA ALA A 140 -3.89 -3.45 -1.30
C ALA A 140 -5.30 -3.38 -0.68
N VAL A 141 -5.79 -2.16 -0.40
CA VAL A 141 -7.16 -1.91 0.07
C VAL A 141 -8.19 -2.35 -0.97
N ASN A 142 -8.03 -1.91 -2.23
CA ASN A 142 -8.93 -2.31 -3.32
C ASN A 142 -8.99 -3.83 -3.49
N LEU A 143 -7.82 -4.48 -3.44
CA LEU A 143 -7.68 -5.92 -3.58
C LEU A 143 -8.25 -6.72 -2.42
N ARG A 144 -8.58 -6.05 -1.30
CA ARG A 144 -8.92 -6.65 -0.01
C ARG A 144 -7.82 -7.57 0.55
N THR A 145 -6.58 -7.29 0.17
CA THR A 145 -5.41 -7.86 0.87
C THR A 145 -5.05 -7.02 2.11
N GLU A 146 -5.55 -5.78 2.17
CA GLU A 146 -5.69 -5.01 3.40
C GLU A 146 -7.18 -4.78 3.75
N PRO A 147 -7.56 -4.87 5.04
CA PRO A 147 -6.72 -5.23 6.19
C PRO A 147 -6.21 -6.68 6.11
N ARG A 148 -4.95 -6.93 6.52
CA ARG A 148 -4.36 -8.29 6.45
C ARG A 148 -5.27 -9.32 7.09
N LYS A 149 -5.56 -10.37 6.33
CA LYS A 149 -5.61 -11.74 6.85
C LYS A 149 -4.32 -12.39 6.37
N ASP A 150 -3.79 -13.32 7.13
CA ASP A 150 -2.49 -13.95 6.91
C ASP A 150 -2.45 -14.76 5.59
N THR A 151 -2.40 -14.07 4.44
CA THR A 151 -2.65 -14.70 3.13
C THR A 151 -1.38 -15.14 2.43
N GLY A 152 -0.18 -14.86 2.96
CA GLY A 152 1.11 -15.14 2.29
C GLY A 152 1.29 -14.46 0.92
N ILE A 153 0.29 -13.66 0.50
CA ILE A 153 0.12 -13.19 -0.86
C ILE A 153 0.10 -11.65 -0.88
N GLY A 154 0.98 -11.05 -1.68
CA GLY A 154 0.84 -9.67 -2.15
C GLY A 154 1.57 -8.60 -1.34
N PHE A 155 0.95 -7.41 -1.23
CA PHE A 155 1.55 -6.17 -0.76
C PHE A 155 1.98 -6.11 0.73
N ALA A 156 1.94 -7.23 1.44
CA ALA A 156 2.29 -7.31 2.86
C ALA A 156 3.71 -6.79 3.18
N ASN A 157 4.58 -6.71 2.17
CA ASN A 157 5.98 -6.31 2.30
C ASN A 157 6.25 -4.82 2.01
N TYR A 158 5.22 -3.97 1.83
CA TYR A 158 5.43 -2.55 1.52
C TYR A 158 5.13 -1.57 2.67
N PHE A 159 4.40 -2.01 3.69
CA PHE A 159 3.99 -1.13 4.77
C PHE A 159 4.05 -1.80 6.14
N PHE A 160 4.45 -1.01 7.13
CA PHE A 160 4.53 -1.42 8.52
C PHE A 160 3.16 -1.25 9.17
N LEU A 161 2.65 -2.30 9.80
CA LEU A 161 1.40 -2.27 10.57
C LEU A 161 1.73 -2.38 12.05
N ARG A 162 1.13 -1.52 12.87
CA ARG A 162 1.17 -1.62 14.32
C ARG A 162 0.57 -2.96 14.76
N ARG A 163 1.32 -3.72 15.57
CA ARG A 163 0.92 -5.04 16.07
C ARG A 163 -0.33 -4.94 16.93
N GLU A 164 -0.41 -3.91 17.77
CA GLU A 164 -1.61 -3.64 18.55
C GLU A 164 -2.75 -3.26 17.59
N GLY A 165 -3.85 -4.04 17.62
CA GLY A 165 -5.01 -3.81 16.76
C GLY A 165 -5.00 -4.53 15.41
N VAL A 166 -3.99 -5.38 15.13
CA VAL A 166 -3.96 -6.19 13.88
C VAL A 166 -5.20 -7.05 13.69
N GLU A 167 -5.80 -7.55 14.77
CA GLU A 167 -7.03 -8.34 14.74
C GLU A 167 -8.30 -7.48 14.71
N THR A 168 -8.19 -6.18 14.95
CA THR A 168 -9.36 -5.29 15.00
C THR A 168 -9.89 -5.09 13.59
N PRO A 169 -11.18 -5.39 13.31
CA PRO A 169 -11.78 -5.14 12.01
C PRO A 169 -11.68 -3.66 11.65
N VAL A 170 -11.42 -3.37 10.37
CA VAL A 170 -11.51 -1.99 9.87
C VAL A 170 -12.88 -1.74 9.28
N VAL A 171 -13.34 -0.50 9.38
CA VAL A 171 -14.60 -0.02 8.82
C VAL A 171 -14.31 1.03 7.75
N GLY A 172 -15.04 0.97 6.64
CA GLY A 172 -14.94 1.95 5.56
C GLY A 172 -13.60 1.93 4.82
N LEU A 173 -13.31 3.03 4.12
CA LEU A 173 -12.06 3.24 3.39
C LEU A 173 -11.09 4.08 4.25
N PRO A 174 -9.76 3.91 4.11
CA PRO A 174 -8.79 4.78 4.76
C PRO A 174 -8.82 6.19 4.16
N ASP A 175 -8.41 7.18 4.94
CA ASP A 175 -8.19 8.54 4.45
C ASP A 175 -6.72 8.74 4.07
N LEU A 176 -6.41 8.71 2.78
CA LEU A 176 -5.05 8.82 2.26
C LEU A 176 -4.67 10.27 1.94
N PRO A 177 -3.44 10.71 2.27
CA PRO A 177 -2.99 12.08 2.00
C PRO A 177 -2.85 12.36 0.50
N GLY A 178 -2.58 13.61 0.12
CA GLY A 178 -1.99 13.96 -1.19
C GLY A 178 -2.77 13.51 -2.43
N GLY A 179 -4.11 13.42 -2.36
CA GLY A 179 -4.96 13.00 -3.48
C GLY A 179 -5.00 11.49 -3.71
N TRP A 180 -4.30 10.68 -2.90
CA TRP A 180 -4.28 9.23 -3.07
C TRP A 180 -5.63 8.55 -2.81
N ASN A 181 -6.55 9.23 -2.12
CA ASN A 181 -7.96 8.82 -1.98
C ASN A 181 -8.64 8.57 -3.32
N ASP A 182 -8.21 9.24 -4.39
CA ASP A 182 -8.73 9.01 -5.73
C ASP A 182 -8.49 7.58 -6.22
N LEU A 183 -7.46 6.89 -5.73
CA LEU A 183 -7.18 5.51 -6.12
C LEU A 183 -8.02 4.50 -5.33
N LEU A 184 -8.83 4.90 -4.37
CA LEU A 184 -9.70 4.00 -3.61
C LEU A 184 -11.02 3.79 -4.35
N LEU A 185 -11.40 2.53 -4.55
CA LEU A 185 -12.65 2.14 -5.17
C LEU A 185 -13.73 1.95 -4.11
N LYS A 186 -14.92 2.50 -4.36
CA LYS A 186 -16.11 2.25 -3.52
C LYS A 186 -16.60 0.80 -3.62
N ALA A 187 -16.39 0.18 -4.77
CA ALA A 187 -16.75 -1.22 -5.02
C ALA A 187 -15.71 -1.87 -5.96
N PRO A 188 -15.46 -3.19 -5.84
CA PRO A 188 -14.62 -3.91 -6.78
C PRO A 188 -15.10 -3.79 -8.23
N VAL A 189 -14.14 -3.69 -9.15
CA VAL A 189 -14.40 -3.69 -10.59
C VAL A 189 -14.01 -5.06 -11.15
N ARG A 190 -14.90 -5.68 -11.90
CA ARG A 190 -14.65 -6.91 -12.67
C ARG A 190 -14.67 -6.55 -14.15
N ALA A 191 -13.67 -7.03 -14.88
CA ALA A 191 -13.49 -6.72 -16.29
C ALA A 191 -13.14 -7.97 -17.09
N THR A 192 -13.61 -8.02 -18.33
CA THR A 192 -13.28 -9.05 -19.32
C THR A 192 -12.14 -8.56 -20.20
N VAL A 193 -11.14 -9.42 -20.44
CA VAL A 193 -10.08 -9.16 -21.41
C VAL A 193 -10.67 -9.22 -22.83
N LEU A 194 -10.58 -8.12 -23.57
CA LEU A 194 -11.06 -7.99 -24.93
C LEU A 194 -10.01 -8.43 -25.95
N SER A 195 -8.76 -8.01 -25.75
CA SER A 195 -7.65 -8.29 -26.66
C SER A 195 -6.32 -8.21 -25.95
N ILE A 196 -5.29 -8.79 -26.56
CA ILE A 196 -3.92 -8.76 -26.07
C ILE A 196 -3.01 -8.23 -27.16
N LYS A 197 -2.09 -7.35 -26.76
CA LYS A 197 -1.10 -6.74 -27.63
C LYS A 197 0.29 -6.92 -27.03
N SER A 198 1.29 -7.00 -27.89
CA SER A 198 2.69 -7.01 -27.51
C SER A 198 3.37 -5.78 -28.09
N ALA A 199 4.16 -5.08 -27.28
CA ALA A 199 4.99 -3.96 -27.71
C ALA A 199 6.26 -3.94 -26.86
N ASP A 200 7.43 -3.80 -27.48
CA ASP A 200 8.73 -3.71 -26.82
C ASP A 200 9.00 -4.85 -25.82
N GLY A 201 8.65 -6.08 -26.21
CA GLY A 201 8.79 -7.27 -25.35
C GLY A 201 7.85 -7.31 -24.13
N LYS A 202 6.92 -6.35 -24.02
CA LYS A 202 5.90 -6.29 -22.95
C LYS A 202 4.54 -6.68 -23.50
N ARG A 203 3.70 -7.30 -22.65
CA ARG A 203 2.33 -7.68 -22.98
C ARG A 203 1.33 -6.75 -22.30
N PHE A 204 0.29 -6.41 -23.05
CA PHE A 204 -0.79 -5.52 -22.62
C PHE A 204 -2.13 -6.16 -22.92
N ALA A 205 -3.05 -6.12 -21.97
CA ALA A 205 -4.43 -6.52 -22.15
C ALA A 205 -5.32 -5.27 -22.25
N VAL A 206 -6.27 -5.26 -23.18
CA VAL A 206 -7.35 -4.27 -23.21
C VAL A 206 -8.58 -4.88 -22.55
N ILE A 207 -9.22 -4.17 -21.63
CA ILE A 207 -10.40 -4.65 -20.89
C ILE A 207 -11.63 -3.79 -21.14
N ASP A 208 -12.81 -4.37 -20.92
CA ASP A 208 -14.15 -3.78 -21.12
C ASP A 208 -14.62 -2.84 -20.00
N LYS A 209 -13.67 -2.31 -19.21
CA LYS A 209 -13.91 -1.39 -18.11
C LYS A 209 -12.99 -0.18 -18.20
N GLY A 210 -13.50 0.99 -17.84
CA GLY A 210 -12.75 2.25 -17.94
C GLY A 210 -13.02 3.21 -16.80
N ARG A 211 -12.87 4.50 -17.09
CA ARG A 211 -13.04 5.60 -16.14
C ARG A 211 -14.44 5.65 -15.55
N ASP A 212 -15.46 5.33 -16.35
CA ASP A 212 -16.86 5.35 -15.91
C ASP A 212 -17.13 4.26 -14.84
N ASP A 213 -16.31 3.20 -14.83
CA ASP A 213 -16.31 2.16 -13.80
C ASP A 213 -15.39 2.49 -12.60
N GLY A 214 -14.76 3.67 -12.59
CA GLY A 214 -13.87 4.13 -11.53
C GLY A 214 -12.39 3.76 -11.70
N LEU A 215 -12.01 3.11 -12.81
CA LEU A 215 -10.61 2.73 -13.03
C LEU A 215 -9.71 3.96 -13.29
N LYS A 216 -8.48 3.91 -12.76
CA LYS A 216 -7.46 4.96 -12.90
C LYS A 216 -6.09 4.34 -13.21
N ILE A 217 -5.21 5.13 -13.83
CA ILE A 217 -3.82 4.73 -14.08
C ILE A 217 -3.12 4.43 -12.74
N GLY A 218 -2.35 3.34 -12.71
CA GLY A 218 -1.63 2.89 -11.51
C GLY A 218 -2.42 1.94 -10.61
N MET A 219 -3.72 1.75 -10.87
CA MET A 219 -4.49 0.71 -10.18
C MET A 219 -4.04 -0.69 -10.61
N GLN A 220 -4.12 -1.64 -9.69
CA GLN A 220 -3.83 -3.04 -9.97
C GLN A 220 -5.09 -3.89 -10.13
N MET A 221 -4.99 -4.87 -11.02
CA MET A 221 -5.99 -5.90 -11.25
C MET A 221 -5.32 -7.26 -11.15
N VAL A 222 -5.96 -8.21 -10.48
CA VAL A 222 -5.49 -9.58 -10.32
C VAL A 222 -6.38 -10.54 -11.08
N THR A 223 -5.80 -11.68 -11.41
CA THR A 223 -6.58 -12.90 -11.64
C THR A 223 -6.52 -13.74 -10.38
N TRP A 224 -7.36 -14.77 -10.29
CA TRP A 224 -7.27 -15.67 -9.15
C TRP A 224 -5.97 -16.49 -9.14
N PHE A 225 -5.40 -16.81 -10.31
CA PHE A 225 -4.14 -17.56 -10.41
C PHE A 225 -2.91 -16.71 -10.13
N PHE A 226 -2.98 -15.41 -10.39
CA PHE A 226 -1.82 -14.53 -10.42
C PHE A 226 -2.02 -13.33 -9.49
N PRO A 227 -1.66 -13.48 -8.21
CA PRO A 227 -1.75 -12.38 -7.26
C PRO A 227 -0.69 -11.31 -7.49
N SER A 228 0.28 -11.56 -8.37
CA SER A 228 1.34 -10.61 -8.69
C SER A 228 0.80 -9.31 -9.33
N GLY A 229 -0.47 -9.27 -9.78
CA GLY A 229 -1.17 -8.04 -10.18
C GLY A 229 -0.67 -7.45 -11.50
N SER A 230 -1.59 -7.06 -12.37
CA SER A 230 -1.34 -6.31 -13.59
C SER A 230 -1.73 -4.85 -13.36
N GLU A 231 -0.93 -3.90 -13.86
CA GLU A 231 -1.12 -2.47 -13.59
C GLU A 231 -1.82 -1.77 -14.75
N ILE A 232 -2.83 -0.95 -14.46
CA ILE A 232 -3.49 -0.12 -15.45
C ILE A 232 -2.55 1.00 -15.90
N VAL A 233 -2.25 1.06 -17.19
CA VAL A 233 -1.32 2.04 -17.79
C VAL A 233 -2.01 3.05 -18.70
N ALA A 234 -3.24 2.79 -19.14
CA ALA A 234 -4.06 3.75 -19.87
C ALA A 234 -5.54 3.51 -19.59
N VAL A 235 -6.35 4.57 -19.59
CA VAL A 235 -7.80 4.51 -19.30
C VAL A 235 -8.58 5.45 -20.22
N THR A 236 -9.55 4.90 -20.92
CA THR A 236 -10.60 5.65 -21.65
C THR A 236 -11.89 5.67 -20.83
N LYS A 237 -12.99 6.22 -21.36
CA LYS A 237 -14.29 6.18 -20.67
C LYS A 237 -14.74 4.75 -20.36
N LYS A 238 -14.62 3.84 -21.34
CA LYS A 238 -15.21 2.48 -21.29
C LYS A 238 -14.19 1.34 -21.29
N THR A 239 -12.92 1.64 -21.52
CA THR A 239 -11.87 0.62 -21.61
C THR A 239 -10.62 1.06 -20.87
N ALA A 240 -9.77 0.10 -20.55
CA ALA A 240 -8.46 0.35 -19.98
C ALA A 240 -7.44 -0.62 -20.58
N THR A 241 -6.20 -0.18 -20.60
CA THR A 241 -5.05 -1.02 -20.96
C THR A 241 -4.30 -1.39 -19.71
N VAL A 242 -4.09 -2.68 -19.52
CA VAL A 242 -3.41 -3.24 -18.36
C VAL A 242 -2.08 -3.84 -18.82
N ARG A 243 -0.98 -3.41 -18.20
CA ARG A 243 0.34 -3.99 -18.39
C ARG A 243 0.45 -5.25 -17.55
N MET A 244 0.67 -6.37 -18.22
CA MET A 244 0.90 -7.66 -17.58
C MET A 244 2.34 -7.69 -17.05
N LYS A 245 2.55 -8.21 -15.83
CA LYS A 245 3.92 -8.46 -15.36
C LYS A 245 4.58 -9.54 -16.21
N SER A 246 5.84 -9.31 -16.57
CA SER A 246 6.61 -10.31 -17.32
C SER A 246 6.83 -11.54 -16.45
N ARG A 247 6.83 -12.71 -17.11
CA ARG A 247 6.87 -14.05 -16.50
C ARG A 247 7.93 -14.21 -15.41
N SER A 248 7.59 -14.98 -14.36
CA SER A 248 8.57 -15.86 -13.72
C SER A 248 8.91 -17.02 -14.67
N ALA A 249 10.10 -17.61 -14.53
CA ALA A 249 10.65 -18.60 -15.46
C ALA A 249 9.79 -19.88 -15.66
N GLU A 250 8.73 -20.08 -14.88
CA GLU A 250 8.01 -21.34 -14.72
C GLU A 250 6.73 -21.46 -15.57
N GLY A 251 6.68 -20.79 -16.72
CA GLY A 251 5.68 -21.15 -17.73
C GLY A 251 4.23 -20.75 -17.42
N GLN A 252 3.98 -19.82 -16.48
CA GLN A 252 2.63 -19.39 -16.13
C GLN A 252 1.76 -19.01 -17.34
N GLU A 253 0.48 -19.40 -17.27
CA GLU A 253 -0.55 -19.13 -18.25
C GLU A 253 -0.76 -17.62 -18.43
N PHE A 254 -0.84 -17.19 -19.68
CA PHE A 254 -1.15 -15.79 -19.97
C PHE A 254 -2.65 -15.57 -19.91
N LEU A 255 -3.05 -14.33 -19.58
CA LEU A 255 -4.39 -13.87 -19.93
C LEU A 255 -4.67 -14.20 -21.40
N GLU A 256 -5.91 -14.52 -21.71
CA GLU A 256 -6.47 -14.66 -23.04
C GLU A 256 -7.73 -13.79 -23.17
N PRO A 257 -8.14 -13.41 -24.40
CA PRO A 257 -9.45 -12.80 -24.61
C PRO A 257 -10.58 -13.66 -24.02
N GLY A 258 -11.46 -13.02 -23.24
CA GLY A 258 -12.54 -13.67 -22.50
C GLY A 258 -12.21 -13.97 -21.04
N ASP A 259 -10.95 -13.91 -20.62
CA ASP A 259 -10.58 -14.04 -19.21
C ASP A 259 -11.13 -12.87 -18.39
N VAL A 260 -11.49 -13.14 -17.13
CA VAL A 260 -11.98 -12.13 -16.19
C VAL A 260 -10.88 -11.75 -15.21
N ILE A 261 -10.66 -10.45 -15.04
CA ILE A 261 -9.74 -9.88 -14.04
C ILE A 261 -10.50 -8.93 -13.12
N SER A 262 -9.98 -8.71 -11.91
CA SER A 262 -10.67 -7.86 -10.93
C SER A 262 -9.71 -7.01 -10.09
N THR A 263 -10.20 -5.87 -9.62
CA THR A 263 -9.53 -5.08 -8.58
C THR A 263 -9.72 -5.65 -7.17
N ARG A 264 -10.35 -6.81 -7.02
CA ARG A 264 -10.49 -7.58 -5.77
C ARG A 264 -9.98 -9.00 -5.95
N PHE A 265 -9.30 -9.53 -4.94
CA PHE A 265 -9.03 -10.97 -4.88
C PHE A 265 -10.34 -11.70 -4.54
N GLU A 266 -10.81 -12.54 -5.46
CA GLU A 266 -12.05 -13.31 -5.32
C GLU A 266 -11.72 -14.79 -5.07
N PRO A 267 -12.46 -15.49 -4.20
CA PRO A 267 -12.29 -16.93 -4.01
C PRO A 267 -12.60 -17.72 -5.29
N PHE A 268 -11.94 -18.86 -5.46
CA PHE A 268 -12.01 -19.67 -6.69
C PHE A 268 -13.44 -20.09 -7.09
N TRP A 269 -14.34 -20.33 -6.11
CA TRP A 269 -15.70 -20.81 -6.37
C TRP A 269 -16.64 -19.76 -6.98
N PHE A 270 -16.26 -18.48 -7.03
CA PHE A 270 -17.08 -17.44 -7.66
C PHE A 270 -16.88 -17.31 -9.16
N MET A 271 -15.88 -17.98 -9.75
CA MET A 271 -15.62 -17.91 -11.18
C MET A 271 -16.07 -19.19 -11.88
N LYS A 272 -17.15 -19.08 -12.66
CA LYS A 272 -17.52 -20.09 -13.66
C LYS A 272 -16.46 -20.06 -14.76
N LEU A 273 -15.40 -20.84 -14.61
CA LEU A 273 -14.46 -21.08 -15.69
C LEU A 273 -15.23 -21.78 -16.81
N LYS A 274 -15.27 -21.18 -18.01
CA LYS A 274 -15.64 -21.95 -19.19
C LYS A 274 -14.60 -23.07 -19.31
N PRO A 275 -15.01 -24.33 -19.55
CA PRO A 275 -14.06 -25.39 -19.88
C PRO A 275 -13.20 -24.89 -21.05
N ARG A 276 -11.88 -24.77 -20.84
CA ARG A 276 -10.99 -24.43 -21.95
C ARG A 276 -11.04 -25.57 -22.94
N ALA A 277 -11.31 -25.26 -24.21
CA ALA A 277 -11.18 -26.23 -25.28
C ALA A 277 -9.74 -26.77 -25.25
N LYS A 278 -9.59 -28.09 -25.17
CA LYS A 278 -8.27 -28.73 -25.29
C LYS A 278 -7.67 -28.29 -26.62
N ARG A 279 -6.55 -27.57 -26.57
CA ARG A 279 -5.72 -27.30 -27.74
C ARG A 279 -4.83 -28.50 -28.02
#